data_AF-A0A9E5ABR1-F1
#
_entry.id   AF-A0A9E5ABR1-F1
#
_cell.length_a   1.000
_cell.length_b   1.000
_cell.length_c   1.000
_cell.angle_alpha   90.00
_cell.angle_beta   90.00
_cell.angle_gamma   90.00
#
_symmetry.space_group_name_H-M   'P 1'
#
loop_
_entity.id
_entity.type
_entity.pdbx_description
1 polymer ?
#
loop_
_entity_poly.entity_id
_entity_poly.type
_entity_poly.pdbx_seq_one_letter_code
_entity_poly.pdbx_strand_id
1 'polypeptide(L)'
;DIKEPIDIVDVFRKASDIPGVLDEAIAFKAKTFWMQLGISDEVSAERGVAAGLNVVQDKCLKIEHARFAGGLNLAGFNTGVISSKRNKSI
;
A
#
# COMPACT_ATOMS: atom_id res chain seq x y z
N ASP A 1 13.46 -13.05 -11.67
CA ASP A 1 14.26 -12.37 -10.64
C ASP A 1 14.20 -10.88 -10.78
N ILE A 2 14.10 -10.20 -9.63
CA ILE A 2 14.25 -8.75 -9.46
C ILE A 2 15.53 -8.55 -8.64
N LYS A 3 16.47 -7.74 -9.14
CA LYS A 3 17.79 -7.59 -8.51
C LYS A 3 17.84 -6.37 -7.59
N GLU A 4 16.93 -5.45 -7.79
CA GLU A 4 16.79 -4.20 -7.07
C GLU A 4 16.01 -4.41 -5.76
N PRO A 5 16.30 -3.61 -4.71
CA PRO A 5 15.50 -3.62 -3.50
C PRO A 5 14.03 -3.26 -3.78
N ILE A 6 13.10 -4.00 -3.18
CA ILE A 6 11.67 -3.73 -3.28
C ILE A 6 11.22 -2.88 -2.10
N ASP A 7 10.74 -1.67 -2.36
CA ASP A 7 10.18 -0.81 -1.31
C ASP A 7 8.75 -1.21 -0.94
N ILE A 8 7.91 -1.51 -1.94
CA ILE A 8 6.49 -1.81 -1.75
C ILE A 8 6.10 -3.00 -2.65
N VAL A 9 5.46 -4.00 -2.06
CA VAL A 9 4.72 -5.04 -2.79
C VAL A 9 3.25 -4.61 -2.83
N ASP A 10 2.80 -4.16 -4.00
CA ASP A 10 1.42 -3.68 -4.23
C ASP A 10 0.53 -4.82 -4.76
N VAL A 11 -0.40 -5.29 -3.94
CA VAL A 11 -1.09 -6.58 -4.13
C VAL A 11 -2.51 -6.37 -4.64
N PHE A 12 -2.74 -6.78 -5.89
CA PHE A 12 -4.06 -6.87 -6.54
C PHE A 12 -4.61 -8.31 -6.60
N ARG A 13 -3.94 -9.27 -5.95
CA ARG A 13 -4.37 -10.67 -5.90
C ARG A 13 -5.55 -10.85 -4.94
N LYS A 14 -6.37 -11.87 -5.19
CA LYS A 14 -7.49 -12.23 -4.29
C LYS A 14 -6.98 -12.60 -2.90
N ALA A 15 -7.81 -12.40 -1.88
CA ALA A 15 -7.49 -12.67 -0.47
C ALA A 15 -6.90 -14.09 -0.24
N SER A 16 -7.42 -15.12 -0.93
CA SER A 16 -6.92 -16.49 -0.78
C SER A 16 -5.44 -16.69 -1.18
N ASP A 17 -4.89 -15.79 -1.99
CA ASP A 17 -3.50 -15.88 -2.45
C ASP A 17 -2.54 -15.09 -1.53
N ILE A 18 -3.06 -14.25 -0.63
CA ILE A 18 -2.28 -13.34 0.22
C ILE A 18 -1.21 -14.07 1.04
N PRO A 19 -1.47 -15.23 1.67
CA PRO A 19 -0.44 -15.92 2.44
C PRO A 19 0.82 -16.22 1.62
N GLY A 20 0.66 -16.68 0.38
CA GLY A 20 1.80 -16.99 -0.51
C GLY A 20 2.51 -15.73 -1.02
N VAL A 21 1.76 -14.69 -1.36
CA VAL A 21 2.35 -13.40 -1.79
C VAL A 21 3.13 -12.74 -0.64
N LEU A 22 2.66 -12.89 0.60
CA LEU A 22 3.38 -12.42 1.78
C LEU A 22 4.69 -13.18 2.00
N ASP A 23 4.68 -14.51 1.83
CA ASP A 23 5.89 -15.33 1.97
C ASP A 23 6.98 -14.86 0.97
N GLU A 24 6.60 -14.57 -0.27
CA GLU A 24 7.49 -13.97 -1.27
C GLU A 24 7.98 -12.58 -0.83
N ALA A 25 7.09 -11.71 -0.35
CA ALA A 25 7.45 -10.36 0.10
C ALA A 25 8.47 -10.36 1.25
N ILE A 26 8.32 -11.28 2.21
CA ILE A 26 9.27 -11.50 3.31
C ILE A 26 10.62 -11.98 2.76
N ALA A 27 10.61 -12.95 1.84
CA ALA A 27 11.83 -13.48 1.23
C ALA A 27 12.63 -12.39 0.48
N PHE A 28 11.93 -11.50 -0.22
CA PHE A 28 12.53 -10.34 -0.89
C PHE A 28 12.87 -9.18 0.05
N LYS A 29 12.58 -9.29 1.35
CA LYS A 29 12.81 -8.24 2.36
C LYS A 29 12.18 -6.91 1.96
N ALA A 30 10.97 -6.96 1.40
CA ALA A 30 10.23 -5.77 1.07
C ALA A 30 9.95 -4.94 2.32
N LYS A 31 9.93 -3.60 2.20
CA LYS A 31 9.66 -2.72 3.35
C LYS A 31 8.18 -2.64 3.68
N THR A 32 7.32 -2.69 2.66
CA THR A 32 5.88 -2.50 2.78
C THR A 32 5.13 -3.56 1.99
N PHE A 33 4.10 -4.13 2.61
CA PHE A 33 3.13 -5.02 1.99
C PHE A 33 1.78 -4.31 1.92
N TRP A 34 1.31 -4.03 0.72
CA TRP A 34 0.12 -3.20 0.49
C TRP A 34 -0.98 -4.02 -0.17
N MET A 35 -2.00 -4.40 0.60
CA MET A 35 -3.20 -5.00 0.07
C MET A 35 -4.15 -3.92 -0.43
N GLN A 36 -4.47 -3.97 -1.72
CA GLN A 36 -5.31 -2.96 -2.37
C GLN A 36 -6.74 -2.94 -1.82
N LEU A 37 -7.49 -1.92 -2.25
CA LEU A 37 -8.89 -1.73 -1.87
C LEU A 37 -9.72 -3.01 -2.09
N GLY A 38 -10.50 -3.39 -1.08
CA GLY A 38 -11.31 -4.60 -1.06
C GLY A 38 -10.55 -5.88 -0.68
N ILE A 39 -9.26 -5.80 -0.35
CA ILE A 39 -8.43 -6.95 0.02
C ILE A 39 -7.93 -6.77 1.45
N SER A 40 -8.20 -7.77 2.28
CA SER A 40 -7.72 -7.88 3.66
C SER A 40 -7.52 -9.34 4.05
N ASP A 41 -6.56 -9.59 4.93
CA ASP A 41 -6.28 -10.89 5.54
C ASP A 41 -5.57 -10.65 6.88
N GLU A 42 -6.30 -10.79 7.99
CA GLU A 42 -5.82 -10.41 9.32
C GLU A 42 -4.62 -11.27 9.77
N VAL A 43 -4.68 -12.58 9.51
CA VAL A 43 -3.61 -13.52 9.87
C VAL A 43 -2.32 -13.19 9.13
N SER A 44 -2.40 -12.90 7.83
CA SER A 44 -1.27 -12.50 7.02
C SER A 44 -0.75 -11.12 7.43
N ALA A 45 -1.64 -10.19 7.81
CA ALA A 45 -1.22 -8.89 8.29
C ALA A 45 -0.41 -8.98 9.59
N GLU A 46 -0.87 -9.77 10.56
CA GLU A 46 -0.13 -10.04 11.79
C GLU A 46 1.23 -10.68 11.50
N ARG A 47 1.28 -11.68 10.61
CA ARG A 47 2.53 -12.32 10.16
C ARG A 47 3.48 -11.31 9.52
N GLY A 48 2.97 -10.43 8.66
CA GLY A 48 3.77 -9.40 7.98
C GLY A 48 4.36 -8.38 8.95
N VAL A 49 3.57 -7.92 9.93
CA VAL A 49 4.05 -7.03 10.99
C VAL A 49 5.10 -7.72 11.86
N ALA A 50 4.88 -8.98 12.25
CA ALA A 50 5.84 -9.76 13.02
C ALA A 50 7.16 -9.99 12.27
N ALA A 51 7.11 -10.07 10.94
CA ALA A 51 8.27 -10.14 10.06
C ALA A 51 8.95 -8.77 9.80
N GLY A 52 8.41 -7.67 10.36
CA GLY A 52 8.98 -6.33 10.27
C GLY A 52 8.56 -5.51 9.06
N LEU A 53 7.53 -5.93 8.30
CA LEU A 53 6.98 -5.15 7.20
C LEU A 53 5.98 -4.11 7.71
N ASN A 54 5.91 -2.97 7.03
CA ASN A 54 4.71 -2.13 7.12
C ASN A 54 3.58 -2.83 6.39
N VAL A 55 2.44 -3.08 7.04
CA VAL A 55 1.29 -3.71 6.39
C VAL A 55 0.15 -2.71 6.25
N VAL A 56 -0.34 -2.58 5.02
CA VAL A 56 -1.53 -1.77 4.70
C VAL A 56 -2.59 -2.71 4.13
N GLN A 57 -3.84 -2.58 4.62
CA GLN A 57 -4.97 -3.35 4.12
C GLN A 57 -6.10 -2.44 3.66
N ASP A 58 -6.86 -2.89 2.66
CA ASP A 58 -8.07 -2.22 2.18
C ASP A 58 -7.86 -0.72 1.89
N LYS A 59 -6.79 -0.40 1.16
CA LYS A 59 -6.48 0.97 0.72
C LYS A 59 -5.99 0.95 -0.72
N CYS A 60 -6.39 1.94 -1.51
CA CYS A 60 -5.82 2.11 -2.84
C CYS A 60 -4.59 3.01 -2.78
N LEU A 61 -3.44 2.53 -3.27
CA LEU A 61 -2.20 3.30 -3.28
C LEU A 61 -2.33 4.63 -4.02
N LYS A 62 -3.05 4.66 -5.15
CA LYS A 62 -3.34 5.90 -5.90
C LYS A 62 -4.13 6.90 -5.05
N ILE A 63 -5.16 6.42 -4.34
CA ILE A 63 -6.02 7.27 -3.50
C ILE A 63 -5.21 7.85 -2.34
N GLU A 64 -4.48 7.01 -1.62
CA GLU A 64 -3.66 7.44 -0.49
C GLU A 64 -2.51 8.36 -0.93
N HIS A 65 -1.87 8.09 -2.07
CA HIS A 65 -0.82 8.95 -2.61
C HIS A 65 -1.38 10.35 -2.94
N ALA A 66 -2.44 10.43 -3.73
CA ALA A 66 -3.01 11.73 -4.13
C ALA A 66 -3.83 12.42 -3.02
N ARG A 67 -4.20 11.71 -1.94
CA ARG A 67 -4.68 12.35 -0.71
C ARG A 67 -3.67 13.36 -0.15
N PHE A 68 -2.38 13.08 -0.31
CA PHE A 68 -1.30 13.94 0.16
C PHE A 68 -0.61 14.75 -0.96
N ALA A 69 -0.54 14.20 -2.17
CA ALA A 69 0.10 14.86 -3.33
C ALA A 69 -0.84 15.78 -4.14
N GLY A 70 -2.16 15.69 -3.95
CA GLY A 70 -3.18 16.49 -4.62
C GLY A 70 -3.73 15.89 -5.91
N GLY A 71 -4.71 16.57 -6.53
CA GLY A 71 -5.25 16.25 -7.86
C GLY A 71 -6.49 15.36 -7.88
N LEU A 72 -6.69 14.50 -6.88
CA LEU A 72 -7.90 13.65 -6.79
C LEU A 72 -9.20 14.45 -6.59
N ASN A 73 -9.11 15.57 -5.89
CA ASN A 73 -10.24 16.50 -5.70
C ASN A 73 -10.73 17.10 -7.02
N LEU A 74 -9.88 17.22 -8.04
CA LEU A 74 -10.28 17.69 -9.38
C LEU A 74 -11.14 16.65 -10.12
N ALA A 75 -10.97 15.37 -9.80
CA ALA A 75 -11.79 14.28 -10.32
C ALA A 75 -13.04 14.00 -9.45
N GLY A 76 -13.37 14.91 -8.51
CA GLY A 76 -14.57 14.81 -7.67
C GLY A 76 -14.46 13.91 -6.45
N PHE A 77 -13.25 13.44 -6.10
CA PHE A 77 -13.06 12.61 -4.90
C PHE A 77 -12.82 13.47 -3.66
N ASN A 78 -13.54 13.17 -2.58
CA ASN A 78 -13.29 13.76 -1.26
C ASN A 78 -12.04 13.11 -0.65
N THR A 79 -10.94 13.86 -0.56
CA THR A 79 -9.67 13.38 0.02
C THR A 79 -9.66 13.43 1.55
N GLY A 80 -10.60 14.13 2.19
CA GLY A 80 -10.64 14.32 3.64
C GLY A 80 -9.47 15.12 4.22
N VAL A 81 -8.58 15.65 3.37
CA VAL A 81 -7.39 16.42 3.78
C VAL A 81 -7.56 17.86 3.32
N ILE A 82 -7.62 18.77 4.29
CA ILE A 82 -7.58 20.22 4.05
C ILE A 82 -6.18 20.71 4.47
N SER A 83 -5.46 21.34 3.54
CA SER A 83 -4.12 21.89 3.81
C SER A 83 -4.02 23.30 3.24
N SER A 84 -3.53 24.25 4.03
CA SER A 84 -3.19 25.61 3.61
C SER A 84 -1.76 25.71 3.04
N LYS A 85 -0.98 24.62 3.07
CA LYS A 85 0.40 24.60 2.58
C LYS A 85 0.40 24.59 1.06
N ARG A 86 1.11 25.55 0.47
CA ARG A 86 1.34 25.62 -0.98
C ARG A 86 2.23 24.44 -1.41
N ASN A 87 1.75 23.65 -2.37
CA ASN A 87 2.51 22.52 -2.89
C ASN A 87 3.75 23.06 -3.62
N LYS A 88 4.96 22.73 -3.14
CA LYS A 88 6.22 23.29 -3.67
C LYS A 88 6.71 22.60 -4.94
N SER A 89 6.03 21.54 -5.36
CA SER A 89 6.44 20.66 -6.46
C SER A 89 5.78 21.01 -7.80
N ILE A 90 5.09 22.15 -7.89
CA ILE A 90 4.60 22.78 -9.13
C ILE A 90 5.22 24.18 -9.22
#